data_AF-A0A925KE61-F1
#
_entry.id   AF-A0A925KE61-F1
#
_cell.length_a   1.000
_cell.length_b   1.000
_cell.length_c   1.000
_cell.angle_alpha   90.00
_cell.angle_beta   90.00
_cell.angle_gamma   90.00
#
_symmetry.space_group_name_H-M   'P 1'
#
loop_
_entity.id
_entity.type
_entity.pdbx_description
1 polymer ?
#
loop_
_entity_poly.entity_id
_entity_poly.type
_entity_poly.pdbx_seq_one_letter_code
_entity_poly.pdbx_strand_id
1 'polypeptide(L)' 'GKAVTLVRGLALDTQAMTGLGKRLRSACGAGGTLKDGVLEIQGDHRDRVAGLLEADGFVVKRALG' A
#
# COMPACT_ATOMS: atom_id res chain seq x y z
N GLY A 1 9.22 11.35 14.43
CA GLY A 1 8.73 11.42 13.03
C GLY A 1 7.64 10.38 12.86
N LYS A 2 6.59 10.66 12.07
CA LYS A 2 5.49 9.70 11.84
C LYS A 2 5.92 8.72 10.74
N ALA A 3 5.83 7.42 11.03
CA ALA A 3 6.12 6.39 10.03
C ALA A 3 5.10 6.45 8.87
N VAL A 4 5.52 6.06 7.68
CA VAL A 4 4.66 5.94 6.48
C VAL A 4 5.06 4.66 5.75
N THR A 5 4.06 3.88 5.36
CA THR A 5 4.20 2.69 4.52
C THR A 5 3.97 3.10 3.06
N LEU A 6 4.93 2.79 2.19
CA LEU A 6 4.87 3.10 0.76
C LEU A 6 4.65 1.81 -0.04
N VAL A 7 3.67 1.81 -0.96
CA VAL A 7 3.44 0.74 -1.92
C VAL A 7 3.60 1.32 -3.32
N ARG A 8 4.49 0.73 -4.12
CA ARG A 8 4.88 1.20 -5.45
C ARG A 8 5.23 0.04 -6.38
N GLY A 9 5.34 0.32 -7.67
CA GLY A 9 5.73 -0.68 -8.67
C GLY A 9 4.62 -1.64 -9.06
N LEU A 10 3.36 -1.26 -8.84
CA LEU A 10 2.20 -2.01 -9.27
C LEU A 10 1.84 -1.61 -10.71
N ALA A 11 1.79 -2.59 -11.62
CA ALA A 11 1.33 -2.40 -12.99
C ALA A 11 -0.21 -2.38 -13.04
N LEU A 12 -0.81 -1.41 -12.36
CA LEU A 12 -2.25 -1.22 -12.26
C LEU A 12 -2.62 0.15 -12.81
N ASP A 13 -3.80 0.27 -13.41
CA ASP A 13 -4.35 1.56 -13.81
C ASP A 13 -4.76 2.41 -12.58
N THR A 14 -5.06 3.69 -12.81
CA THR A 14 -5.42 4.64 -11.75
C THR A 14 -6.66 4.20 -10.95
N GLN A 15 -7.64 3.56 -11.58
CA GLN A 15 -8.87 3.12 -10.93
C GLN A 15 -8.58 1.93 -9.99
N ALA A 16 -7.84 0.93 -10.47
CA ALA A 16 -7.38 -0.21 -9.69
C ALA A 16 -6.46 0.24 -8.54
N MET A 17 -5.53 1.16 -8.79
CA MET A 17 -4.67 1.76 -7.76
C MET A 17 -5.48 2.50 -6.69
N THR A 18 -6.51 3.24 -7.09
CA THR A 18 -7.38 3.96 -6.14
C THR A 18 -8.21 2.98 -5.29
N GLY A 19 -8.74 1.92 -5.91
CA GLY A 19 -9.48 0.85 -5.21
C GLY A 19 -8.61 0.12 -4.20
N LEU A 20 -7.42 -0.31 -4.61
CA LEU A 20 -6.43 -0.96 -3.75
C LEU A 20 -6.02 -0.02 -2.59
N GLY A 21 -5.75 1.25 -2.89
CA GLY A 21 -5.42 2.26 -1.89
C GLY A 21 -6.49 2.43 -0.82
N LYS A 22 -7.77 2.45 -1.20
CA LYS A 22 -8.89 2.49 -0.25
C LYS A 22 -8.91 1.23 0.62
N ARG A 23 -8.82 0.05 0.02
CA ARG A 23 -8.85 -1.23 0.75
C ARG A 23 -7.72 -1.35 1.77
N LEU A 24 -6.48 -1.04 1.37
CA LEU A 24 -5.32 -1.11 2.26
C LEU A 24 -5.44 -0.12 3.43
N ARG A 25 -5.88 1.11 3.18
CA ARG A 25 -6.10 2.13 4.22
C ARG A 25 -7.19 1.74 5.19
N SER A 26 -8.33 1.26 4.70
CA SER A 26 -9.43 0.75 5.53
C SER A 26 -8.96 -0.41 6.40
N ALA A 27 -8.19 -1.35 5.85
CA ALA A 27 -7.63 -2.45 6.63
C ALA A 27 -6.67 -1.94 7.71
N CYS A 28 -5.85 -0.92 7.43
CA CYS A 28 -4.90 -0.38 8.39
C CYS A 28 -5.50 0.62 9.40
N GLY A 29 -6.76 1.04 9.21
CA GLY A 29 -7.35 2.12 10.01
C GLY A 29 -6.61 3.46 9.83
N ALA A 30 -6.00 3.67 8.66
CA ALA A 30 -5.05 4.75 8.41
C ALA A 30 -5.47 5.66 7.26
N GLY A 31 -5.08 6.93 7.34
CA GLY A 31 -5.13 7.85 6.22
C GLY A 31 -4.01 7.59 5.20
N GLY A 32 -4.08 8.26 4.05
CA GLY A 32 -3.07 8.11 3.01
C GLY A 32 -3.42 8.83 1.71
N THR A 33 -2.53 8.78 0.71
CA THR A 33 -2.73 9.37 -0.62
C THR A 33 -2.22 8.43 -1.73
N LEU A 34 -2.76 8.59 -2.95
CA LEU A 34 -2.19 7.99 -4.15
C LEU A 34 -1.52 9.14 -4.90
N LYS A 35 -0.20 9.09 -5.05
CA LYS A 35 0.57 10.14 -5.70
C LYS A 35 1.61 9.50 -6.61
N ASP A 36 1.63 9.91 -7.88
CA ASP A 36 2.63 9.46 -8.86
C ASP A 36 2.77 7.93 -8.95
N GLY A 37 1.65 7.20 -8.86
CA GLY A 37 1.64 5.72 -8.86
C GLY A 37 2.12 5.06 -7.57
N VAL A 38 2.29 5.84 -6.49
CA VAL A 38 2.69 5.38 -5.16
C VAL A 38 1.53 5.56 -4.18
N LEU A 39 1.17 4.50 -3.48
CA LEU A 39 0.26 4.57 -2.35
C LEU A 39 1.05 4.87 -1.08
N GLU A 40 0.71 5.96 -0.43
CA GLU A 40 1.23 6.35 0.87
C GLU A 40 0.18 6.02 1.92
N ILE A 41 0.55 5.23 2.94
CA ILE A 41 -0.32 4.86 4.06
C ILE A 41 0.36 5.32 5.34
N GLN A 42 -0.33 6.13 6.14
CA GLN A 42 0.18 6.66 7.38
C GLN A 42 0.35 5.55 8.43
N GLY A 43 1.50 5.48 9.08
CA GLY A 43 1.83 4.44 10.06
C GLY A 43 2.75 3.36 9.52
N ASP A 44 3.23 2.51 10.43
CA ASP A 44 4.02 1.33 10.12
C ASP A 44 3.08 0.12 9.99
N HIS A 45 2.74 -0.21 8.75
CA HIS A 45 1.82 -1.29 8.42
C HIS A 45 2.41 -2.25 7.39
N ARG A 46 3.75 -2.28 7.26
CA ARG A 46 4.45 -3.03 6.20
C ARG A 46 4.03 -4.50 6.15
N ASP A 47 3.96 -5.16 7.31
CA ASP A 47 3.61 -6.59 7.39
C ASP A 47 2.15 -6.85 7.00
N ARG A 48 1.23 -6.01 7.48
CA ARG A 48 -0.19 -6.12 7.15
C ARG A 48 -0.45 -5.86 5.67
N VAL A 49 0.16 -4.80 5.13
CA VAL A 49 0.04 -4.44 3.71
C VAL A 49 0.65 -5.53 2.83
N ALA A 50 1.82 -6.06 3.19
CA ALA A 50 2.43 -7.18 2.47
C ALA A 50 1.50 -8.39 2.44
N GLY A 51 0.98 -8.83 3.59
CA GLY A 51 0.08 -9.98 3.66
C GLY A 51 -1.21 -9.80 2.87
N LEU A 52 -1.78 -8.59 2.84
CA LEU A 52 -2.96 -8.30 2.02
C LEU A 52 -2.67 -8.36 0.52
N LEU A 53 -1.52 -7.81 0.09
CA LEU A 53 -1.10 -7.86 -1.30
C LEU A 53 -0.76 -9.29 -1.74
N GLU A 54 -0.09 -10.06 -0.89
CA GLU A 54 0.19 -11.49 -1.14
C GLU A 54 -1.11 -12.30 -1.23
N ALA A 55 -2.08 -12.04 -0.37
CA ALA A 55 -3.40 -12.68 -0.41
C ALA A 55 -4.19 -12.32 -1.69
N ASP A 56 -3.95 -11.15 -2.27
CA ASP A 56 -4.51 -10.71 -3.55
C ASP A 56 -3.72 -11.24 -4.77
N GLY A 57 -2.68 -12.07 -4.55
CA GLY A 57 -1.89 -12.69 -5.61
C GLY A 57 -0.72 -11.85 -6.12
N PHE A 58 -0.39 -10.72 -5.46
CA PHE A 58 0.77 -9.92 -5.82
C PHE A 58 2.06 -10.52 -5.25
N VAL A 59 3.13 -10.45 -6.03
CA VAL A 59 4.48 -10.74 -5.54
C VAL A 59 5.01 -9.51 -4.81
N VAL A 60 5.11 -9.59 -3.49
CA VAL A 60 5.59 -8.48 -2.66
C VAL A 60 7.08 -8.60 -2.40
N LYS A 61 7.82 -7.52 -2.66
CA LYS A 61 9.20 -7.37 -2.20
C LYS A 61 9.25 -6.32 -1.10
N ARG A 62 9.66 -6.73 0.09
CA ARG A 62 9.93 -5.79 1.20
C ARG A 62 11.22 -5.02 0.87
N ALA A 63 11.15 -3.70 0.91
CA ALA A 63 12.36 -2.89 0.87
C ALA A 63 13.09 -3.07 2.21
N LEU A 64 14.31 -3.60 2.16
CA LEU A 64 15.22 -3.58 3.29
C LEU A 64 15.75 -2.14 3.38
N GLY A 65 15.39 -1.44 4.45
CA GLY A 65 15.77 -0.06 4.72
C GLY A 65 15.72 0.21 6.20
#